data_AF-A0A7Y0A3A4-F1
#
_entry.id   AF-A0A7Y0A3A4-F1
#
_cell.length_a   1.000
_cell.length_b   1.000
_cell.length_c   1.000
_cell.angle_alpha   90.00
_cell.angle_beta   90.00
_cell.angle_gamma   90.00
#
_symmetry.space_group_name_H-M   'P 1'
#
loop_
_entity.id
_entity.type
_entity.pdbx_description
1 polymer ?
#
loop_
_entity_poly.entity_id
_entity_poly.type
_entity_poly.pdbx_seq_one_letter_code
_entity_poly.pdbx_strand_id
1 'polypeptide(L)'
;MNNVTLPKDKELAKQVIESQSEAAAKAIDQGWLGKIWGNSLNAPNNIAGLTVICLILVGIIYTISTSQVKSEDLNLSIKDFWAIITPLITLSIGYLFGDKRAKK
;
A
#
# COMPACT_ATOMS: atom_id res chain seq x y z
N MET A 1 10.46 -4.71 23.93
CA MET A 1 11.03 -3.66 24.81
C MET A 1 12.35 -3.24 24.19
N ASN A 2 12.42 -2.00 23.67
CA ASN A 2 13.65 -1.45 23.07
C ASN A 2 14.49 -0.82 24.20
N ASN A 3 15.71 -1.31 24.41
CA ASN A 3 16.62 -0.77 25.40
C ASN A 3 17.27 0.50 24.84
N VAL A 4 16.84 1.67 25.31
CA VAL A 4 17.37 2.96 24.87
C VAL A 4 18.67 3.23 25.63
N THR A 5 19.81 3.16 24.94
CA THR A 5 21.10 3.61 25.46
C THR A 5 21.15 5.14 25.42
N LEU A 6 20.87 5.76 26.57
CA LEU A 6 20.92 7.22 26.70
C LEU A 6 22.38 7.70 26.76
N PRO A 7 22.77 8.68 25.93
CA PRO A 7 24.04 9.38 26.09
C PRO A 7 24.14 10.02 27.49
N LYS A 8 25.36 10.07 28.06
CA LYS A 8 25.59 10.68 29.38
C LYS A 8 25.45 12.21 29.37
N ASP A 9 25.52 12.82 28.19
CA ASP A 9 25.31 14.25 28.00
C ASP A 9 23.81 14.57 27.97
N LYS A 10 23.39 15.49 28.85
CA LYS A 10 21.98 15.83 29.10
C LYS A 10 21.31 16.45 27.87
N GLU A 11 22.05 17.22 27.08
CA GLU A 11 21.52 17.85 25.85
C GLU A 11 21.30 16.81 24.75
N LEU A 12 22.26 15.89 24.57
CA LEU A 12 22.15 14.80 23.60
C LEU A 12 21.06 13.80 24.01
N ALA A 13 20.91 13.53 25.31
CA ALA A 13 19.83 12.69 25.81
C ALA A 13 18.46 13.31 25.51
N LYS A 14 18.30 14.63 25.68
CA LYS A 14 17.07 15.35 25.35
C LYS A 14 16.77 15.32 23.84
N GLN A 15 17.78 15.56 23.01
CA GLN A 15 17.64 15.53 21.55
C GLN A 15 17.27 14.13 21.03
N VAL A 16 17.84 13.07 21.62
CA VAL A 16 17.48 11.68 21.29
C VAL A 16 16.03 11.40 21.68
N ILE A 17 15.58 11.86 22.86
CA ILE A 17 14.19 11.66 23.31
C ILE A 17 13.21 12.43 22.43
N GLU A 18 13.48 13.70 22.07
CA GLU A 18 12.64 14.50 21.17
C GLU A 18 12.60 13.92 19.76
N SER A 19 13.74 13.52 19.19
CA SER A 19 13.76 12.89 17.86
C SER A 19 12.99 11.57 17.82
N GLN A 20 13.03 10.79 18.90
CA GLN A 20 12.29 9.53 19.03
C GLN A 20 10.79 9.77 19.27
N SER A 21 10.42 10.80 20.03
CA SER A 21 9.01 11.16 20.24
C SER A 21 8.37 11.68 18.96
N GLU A 22 9.09 12.48 18.18
CA GLU A 22 8.66 12.93 16.85
C GLU A 22 8.57 11.77 15.85
N ALA A 23 9.53 10.85 15.87
CA ALA A 23 9.49 9.66 15.01
C ALA A 23 8.32 8.73 15.39
N ALA A 24 8.04 8.57 16.68
CA ALA A 24 6.91 7.79 17.18
C ALA A 24 5.57 8.45 16.82
N ALA A 25 5.45 9.78 16.96
CA ALA A 25 4.25 10.51 16.55
C ALA A 25 3.99 10.38 15.04
N LYS A 26 5.03 10.52 14.20
CA LYS A 26 4.94 10.33 12.75
C LYS A 26 4.59 8.89 12.36
N ALA A 27 5.03 7.89 13.12
CA ALA A 27 4.69 6.49 12.87
C ALA A 27 3.23 6.16 13.24
N ILE A 28 2.68 6.83 14.26
CA ILE A 28 1.28 6.66 14.70
C ILE A 28 0.32 7.24 13.65
N ASP A 29 0.64 8.39 13.05
CA ASP A 29 -0.23 9.06 12.06
C ASP A 29 -0.31 8.35 10.69
N GLN A 30 0.62 7.45 10.38
CA GLN A 30 0.73 6.84 9.04
C GLN A 30 -0.14 5.58 8.85
N GLY A 31 -0.57 4.92 9.93
CA GLY A 31 -1.28 3.65 9.86
C GLY A 31 -0.51 2.55 9.09
N TRP A 32 -1.15 1.39 8.86
CA TRP A 32 -0.52 0.26 8.16
C TRP A 32 -0.20 0.54 6.68
N LEU A 33 -1.05 1.31 5.99
CA LEU A 33 -0.88 1.66 4.57
C LEU A 33 0.22 2.73 4.37
N GLY A 34 0.32 3.72 5.25
CA GLY A 34 1.36 4.74 5.18
C GLY A 34 2.76 4.21 5.51
N LYS A 35 2.86 3.05 6.18
CA LYS A 35 4.13 2.35 6.36
C LYS A 35 4.70 1.76 5.05
N ILE A 36 3.84 1.47 4.06
CA ILE A 36 4.24 0.93 2.76
C ILE A 36 4.33 2.04 1.70
N TRP A 37 3.45 3.05 1.73
CA TRP A 37 3.36 4.10 0.69
C TRP A 37 3.59 5.55 1.17
N GLY A 38 3.75 5.81 2.47
CA GLY A 38 4.16 7.10 3.05
C GLY A 38 3.03 7.93 3.70
N ASN A 39 3.38 9.16 4.11
CA ASN A 39 2.54 10.11 4.86
C ASN A 39 1.27 10.56 4.08
N SER A 40 0.33 11.25 4.75
CA SER A 40 -0.92 11.82 4.22
C SER A 40 -0.78 12.66 2.94
N LEU A 41 0.40 13.24 2.69
CA LEU A 41 0.78 13.88 1.40
C LEU A 41 0.75 12.92 0.20
N ASN A 42 0.80 11.61 0.46
CA ASN A 42 0.71 10.53 -0.52
C ASN A 42 -0.67 9.86 -0.54
N ALA A 43 -1.73 10.50 -0.03
CA ALA A 43 -3.09 9.94 -0.05
C ALA A 43 -3.51 9.37 -1.42
N PRO A 44 -3.20 10.01 -2.57
CA PRO A 44 -3.46 9.42 -3.88
C PRO A 44 -2.70 8.11 -4.14
N ASN A 45 -1.45 7.98 -3.68
CA ASN A 45 -0.69 6.74 -3.79
C ASN A 45 -1.26 5.66 -2.86
N ASN A 46 -1.69 6.01 -1.63
CA ASN A 46 -2.28 5.06 -0.70
C ASN A 46 -3.59 4.47 -1.27
N ILE A 47 -4.42 5.31 -1.91
CA ILE A 47 -5.63 4.85 -2.59
C ILE A 47 -5.27 3.92 -3.75
N ALA A 48 -4.33 4.30 -4.62
CA ALA A 48 -3.91 3.45 -5.74
C ALA A 48 -3.35 2.09 -5.27
N GLY A 49 -2.56 2.06 -4.20
CA GLY A 49 -2.06 0.82 -3.59
C GLY A 49 -3.19 -0.05 -3.05
N LEU A 50 -4.14 0.56 -2.32
CA LEU A 50 -5.33 -0.16 -1.83
C LEU A 50 -6.18 -0.70 -2.98
N THR A 51 -6.37 0.07 -4.05
CA THR A 51 -7.10 -0.37 -5.25
C THR A 51 -6.46 -1.61 -5.87
N VAL A 52 -5.13 -1.64 -6.02
CA VAL A 52 -4.42 -2.83 -6.52
C VAL A 52 -4.69 -4.06 -5.64
N ILE A 53 -4.59 -3.90 -4.31
CA ILE A 53 -4.83 -5.01 -3.37
C ILE A 53 -6.28 -5.50 -3.48
N CYS A 54 -7.25 -4.59 -3.52
CA CYS A 54 -8.66 -4.95 -3.68
C CYS A 54 -8.93 -5.68 -5.00
N LEU A 55 -8.38 -5.19 -6.11
CA LEU A 55 -8.54 -5.81 -7.43
C LEU A 55 -7.95 -7.23 -7.47
N ILE A 56 -6.79 -7.45 -6.87
CA ILE A 56 -6.17 -8.78 -6.77
C ILE A 56 -7.02 -9.70 -5.90
N LEU A 57 -7.49 -9.23 -4.74
CA LEU A 57 -8.33 -10.03 -3.84
C LEU A 57 -9.64 -10.44 -4.52
N VAL A 58 -10.34 -9.50 -5.17
CA VAL A 58 -11.56 -9.82 -5.94
C VAL A 58 -11.22 -10.77 -7.10
N GLY A 59 -10.10 -10.53 -7.79
CA GLY A 59 -9.42 -11.43 -8.74
C GLY A 59 -9.44 -12.90 -8.31
N ILE A 60 -8.82 -13.13 -7.16
CA ILE A 60 -8.61 -14.44 -6.57
C ILE A 60 -9.94 -15.04 -6.07
N ILE A 61 -10.74 -14.27 -5.33
CA ILE A 61 -12.03 -14.73 -4.78
C ILE A 61 -12.93 -15.19 -5.92
N TYR A 62 -13.06 -14.37 -6.98
CA TYR A 62 -13.86 -14.72 -8.14
C TYR A 62 -13.37 -16.03 -8.77
N THR A 63 -12.07 -16.14 -9.04
CA THR A 63 -11.47 -17.33 -9.64
C THR A 63 -11.76 -18.60 -8.81
N ILE A 64 -11.61 -18.54 -7.50
CA ILE A 64 -11.88 -19.67 -6.59
C ILE A 64 -13.38 -20.02 -6.60
N SER A 65 -14.26 -19.03 -6.46
CA SER A 65 -15.72 -19.25 -6.44
C SER A 65 -16.24 -19.82 -7.74
N THR A 66 -15.65 -19.46 -8.88
CA THR A 66 -16.06 -19.97 -10.20
C THR A 66 -15.32 -21.24 -10.62
N SER A 67 -14.26 -21.65 -9.92
CA SER A 67 -13.42 -22.80 -10.32
C SER A 67 -14.16 -24.14 -10.33
N GLN A 68 -15.27 -24.26 -9.60
CA GLN A 68 -16.08 -25.48 -9.54
C GLN A 68 -17.31 -25.42 -10.46
N VAL A 69 -17.56 -24.27 -11.09
CA VAL A 69 -18.67 -24.05 -12.02
C VAL A 69 -18.18 -24.35 -13.43
N LYS A 70 -18.99 -25.05 -14.23
CA LYS A 70 -18.64 -25.30 -15.63
C LYS A 70 -18.62 -23.98 -16.39
N SER A 71 -17.66 -23.83 -17.31
CA SER A 71 -17.48 -22.57 -18.06
C SER A 71 -18.69 -22.15 -18.90
N GLU A 72 -19.54 -23.11 -19.27
CA GLU A 72 -20.80 -22.91 -20.01
C GLU A 72 -21.90 -22.25 -19.16
N ASP A 73 -21.86 -22.39 -17.84
CA ASP A 73 -22.83 -21.80 -16.91
C ASP A 73 -22.39 -20.44 -16.35
N LEU A 74 -21.18 -19.99 -16.72
CA LEU A 74 -20.61 -18.72 -16.26
C LEU A 74 -21.03 -17.57 -17.18
N ASN A 75 -21.71 -16.56 -16.63
CA ASN A 75 -22.00 -15.30 -17.33
C ASN A 75 -20.73 -14.53 -17.75
N LEU A 76 -19.61 -14.77 -17.06
CA LEU A 76 -18.33 -14.17 -17.35
C LEU A 76 -17.25 -15.23 -17.21
N SER A 77 -16.42 -15.40 -18.24
CA SER A 77 -15.28 -16.31 -18.16
C SER A 77 -14.21 -15.76 -17.22
N ILE A 78 -13.50 -16.65 -16.51
CA ILE A 78 -12.32 -16.28 -15.70
C ILE A 78 -11.31 -15.49 -16.55
N LYS A 79 -11.11 -15.90 -17.81
CA LYS A 79 -10.19 -15.21 -18.73
C LYS A 79 -10.64 -13.77 -19.01
N ASP A 80 -11.92 -13.58 -19.28
CA ASP A 80 -12.47 -12.27 -19.64
C ASP A 80 -12.50 -11.34 -18.42
N PHE A 81 -12.77 -11.91 -17.23
CA PHE A 81 -12.66 -11.18 -15.98
C PHE A 81 -11.24 -10.65 -15.74
N TRP A 82 -10.21 -11.50 -15.87
CA TRP A 82 -8.83 -11.05 -15.74
C TRP A 82 -8.41 -10.09 -16.87
N ALA A 83 -8.98 -10.18 -18.06
CA ALA A 83 -8.76 -9.21 -19.14
C ALA A 83 -9.27 -7.80 -18.78
N ILE A 84 -10.26 -7.68 -17.88
CA ILE A 84 -10.77 -6.40 -17.35
C ILE A 84 -9.94 -5.93 -16.15
N ILE A 85 -9.57 -6.84 -15.26
CA ILE A 85 -8.86 -6.51 -14.01
C ILE A 85 -7.39 -6.15 -14.26
N THR A 86 -6.70 -6.85 -15.17
CA THR A 86 -5.26 -6.65 -15.39
C THR A 86 -4.91 -5.23 -15.88
N PRO A 87 -5.62 -4.59 -16.84
CA PRO A 87 -5.31 -3.22 -17.25
C PRO A 87 -5.50 -2.21 -16.12
N LEU A 88 -6.50 -2.41 -15.23
CA LEU A 88 -6.73 -1.55 -14.07
C LEU A 88 -5.56 -1.64 -13.08
N ILE A 89 -5.10 -2.86 -12.80
CA ILE A 89 -3.91 -3.09 -11.96
C ILE A 89 -2.69 -2.44 -12.60
N THR A 90 -2.43 -2.69 -13.89
CA THR A 90 -1.29 -2.12 -14.62
C THR A 90 -1.34 -0.60 -14.60
N LEU A 91 -2.51 0.02 -14.76
CA LEU A 91 -2.69 1.47 -14.69
C LEU A 91 -2.38 2.00 -13.28
N SER A 92 -2.91 1.37 -12.23
CA SER A 92 -2.64 1.77 -10.84
C SER A 92 -1.17 1.61 -10.47
N ILE A 93 -0.51 0.55 -10.92
CA ILE A 93 0.94 0.34 -10.74
C ILE A 93 1.73 1.40 -11.52
N GLY A 94 1.36 1.66 -12.79
CA GLY A 94 1.97 2.71 -13.60
C GLY A 94 1.83 4.10 -12.97
N TYR A 95 0.69 4.37 -12.33
CA TYR A 95 0.48 5.58 -11.54
C TYR A 95 1.36 5.64 -10.28
N LEU A 96 1.45 4.53 -9.54
CA LEU A 96 2.24 4.42 -8.31
C LEU A 96 3.75 4.64 -8.54
N PHE A 97 4.27 4.10 -9.63
CA PHE A 97 5.71 4.10 -9.94
C PHE A 97 6.11 5.03 -11.09
N GLY A 98 5.16 5.70 -11.73
CA GLY A 98 5.41 6.64 -12.81
C GLY A 98 6.22 7.84 -12.34
N ASP A 99 7.27 8.21 -13.09
CA ASP A 99 8.14 9.31 -12.72
C ASP A 99 7.40 10.65 -12.80
N LYS A 100 7.16 11.26 -11.64
CA LYS A 100 6.50 12.57 -11.52
C LYS A 100 7.42 13.72 -11.93
N ARG A 101 8.72 13.45 -12.22
CA ARG A 101 9.73 14.46 -12.61
C ARG A 101 9.77 14.78 -14.10
N ALA A 102 8.95 14.14 -14.94
CA ALA A 102 8.91 14.40 -16.39
C ALA A 102 8.26 15.75 -16.79
N LYS A 103 7.99 16.65 -15.83
CA LYS A 103 7.63 18.04 -16.11
C LYS A 103 8.80 18.92 -15.67
N LYS A 104 9.76 19.14 -16.57
CA LYS A 104 10.67 20.28 -16.50
C LYS A 104 10.68 21.00 -17.84
#